data_AF-N9NVN4-F1
#
_entry.id   AF-N9NVN4-F1
#
_cell.length_a   1.000
_cell.length_b   1.000
_cell.length_c   1.000
_cell.angle_alpha   90.00
_cell.angle_beta   90.00
_cell.angle_gamma   90.00
#
_symmetry.space_group_name_H-M   'P 1'
#
loop_
_entity.id
_entity.type
_entity.pdbx_description
1 polymer ?
#
loop_
_entity_poly.entity_id
_entity_poly.type
_entity_poly.pdbx_seq_one_letter_code
_entity_poly.pdbx_strand_id
1 'polypeptide(L)'
;MDQFNTREIASITWGTIFIVALIFFSLKNPQLRNSLIALIKAFFQTKIITSIIFTTSYLALIILLLYQLKIWDFSQIKNTFFWYITFAIGTLFNINTIRENSKNFFLKTIKSSINLSILGEFKHEVRQFEKSYDNQQAEQISLMV
;
A
#
# COMPACT_ATOMS: atom_id res chain seq x y z
N MET A 1 10.72 14.43 12.99
CA MET A 1 9.62 13.47 13.19
C MET A 1 8.45 14.03 12.41
N ASP A 2 8.26 13.58 11.16
CA ASP A 2 7.23 14.12 10.29
C ASP A 2 5.84 13.78 10.84
N GLN A 3 5.10 14.83 11.14
CA GLN A 3 3.73 14.82 11.63
C GLN A 3 2.84 14.12 10.58
N PHE A 4 2.26 12.98 10.95
CA PHE A 4 1.22 12.33 10.14
C PHE A 4 0.20 13.37 9.67
N ASN A 5 -0.16 13.31 8.40
CA ASN A 5 -1.09 14.27 7.81
C ASN A 5 -2.49 14.07 8.45
N THR A 6 -3.26 15.13 8.65
CA THR A 6 -4.61 15.10 9.21
C THR A 6 -5.51 14.04 8.54
N ARG A 7 -5.31 13.79 7.24
CA ARG A 7 -5.99 12.73 6.50
C ARG A 7 -5.60 11.32 6.96
N GLU A 8 -4.32 11.07 7.18
CA GLU A 8 -3.81 9.77 7.63
C GLU A 8 -4.30 9.46 9.03
N ILE A 9 -4.27 10.47 9.91
CA ILE A 9 -4.84 10.40 11.26
C ILE A 9 -6.34 10.08 11.19
N ALA A 10 -7.10 10.78 10.35
CA ALA A 10 -8.53 10.52 10.19
C ALA A 10 -8.81 9.09 9.69
N SER A 11 -8.06 8.59 8.72
CA SER A 11 -8.20 7.22 8.22
C SER A 11 -7.88 6.18 9.29
N ILE A 12 -6.83 6.41 10.09
CA ILE A 12 -6.47 5.53 11.21
C ILE A 12 -7.57 5.54 12.27
N THR A 13 -8.08 6.72 12.63
CA THR A 13 -9.13 6.85 13.65
C THR A 13 -10.43 6.16 13.21
N TRP A 14 -10.93 6.42 12.01
CA TRP A 14 -12.14 5.76 11.49
C TRP A 14 -11.95 4.26 11.31
N GLY A 15 -10.78 3.83 10.82
CA GLY A 15 -10.44 2.41 10.70
C GLY A 15 -10.45 1.71 12.07
N THR A 16 -9.88 2.36 13.09
CA THR A 16 -9.85 1.82 14.46
C THR A 16 -11.26 1.72 15.05
N ILE A 17 -12.09 2.75 14.89
CA ILE A 17 -13.50 2.74 15.32
C ILE A 17 -14.26 1.59 14.65
N PHE A 18 -14.06 1.41 13.33
CA PHE A 18 -14.70 0.33 12.58
C PHE A 18 -14.29 -1.05 13.09
N ILE A 19 -12.99 -1.27 13.34
CA ILE A 19 -12.48 -2.54 13.87
C ILE A 19 -13.04 -2.81 15.27
N VAL A 20 -13.03 -1.82 16.16
CA VAL A 20 -13.59 -1.95 17.52
C VAL A 20 -15.08 -2.26 17.48
N ALA A 21 -15.83 -1.58 16.61
CA ALA A 21 -17.24 -1.88 16.38
C ALA A 21 -17.42 -3.32 15.90
N LEU A 22 -16.64 -3.77 14.91
CA LEU A 22 -16.67 -5.15 14.40
C LEU A 22 -16.42 -6.18 15.51
N ILE A 23 -15.42 -5.95 16.36
CA ILE A 23 -15.12 -6.82 17.51
C ILE A 23 -16.29 -6.82 18.50
N PHE A 24 -16.85 -5.65 18.82
CA PHE A 24 -17.98 -5.54 19.73
C PHE A 24 -19.24 -6.25 19.20
N PHE A 25 -19.56 -6.10 17.91
CA PHE A 25 -20.66 -6.81 17.25
C PHE A 25 -20.40 -8.31 17.11
N SER A 26 -19.12 -8.70 17.01
CA SER A 26 -18.70 -10.10 17.00
C SER A 26 -18.93 -10.79 18.34
N LEU A 27 -18.69 -10.11 19.46
CA LEU A 27 -18.91 -10.67 20.79
C LEU A 27 -20.39 -10.96 21.07
N LYS A 28 -21.31 -10.18 20.49
CA LYS A 28 -22.76 -10.37 20.65
C LYS A 28 -23.34 -11.50 19.79
N ASN A 29 -22.70 -11.82 18.67
CA ASN A 29 -23.20 -12.80 17.70
C ASN A 29 -22.22 -13.97 17.56
N PRO A 30 -22.48 -15.14 18.18
CA PRO A 30 -21.56 -16.28 18.14
C PRO A 30 -21.30 -16.77 16.70
N GLN A 31 -22.28 -16.62 15.80
CA GLN A 31 -22.12 -16.92 14.36
C GLN A 31 -21.11 -15.97 13.70
N LEU A 32 -21.19 -14.65 13.99
CA LEU A 32 -20.27 -13.65 13.45
C LEU A 32 -18.85 -13.87 13.98
N ARG A 33 -18.72 -14.22 15.27
CA ARG A 33 -17.43 -14.60 15.88
C ARG A 33 -16.79 -15.80 15.20
N ASN A 34 -17.55 -16.87 15.00
CA ASN A 34 -17.00 -18.08 14.36
C ASN A 34 -16.56 -17.79 12.92
N SER A 35 -17.34 -17.00 12.16
CA SER A 35 -16.96 -16.56 10.82
C SER A 35 -15.72 -15.66 10.81
N LEU A 36 -15.58 -14.72 11.74
CA LEU A 36 -14.39 -13.87 11.85
C LEU A 36 -13.15 -14.66 12.25
N ILE A 37 -13.26 -15.60 13.18
CA ILE A 37 -12.15 -16.48 13.57
C ILE A 37 -11.75 -17.38 12.39
N ALA A 38 -12.72 -17.91 11.66
CA ALA A 38 -12.45 -18.70 10.45
C ALA A 38 -11.76 -17.86 9.38
N LEU A 39 -12.18 -16.61 9.18
CA LEU A 39 -11.55 -15.67 8.26
C LEU A 39 -10.09 -15.39 8.66
N ILE A 40 -9.84 -15.05 9.93
CA ILE A 40 -8.49 -14.82 10.44
C ILE A 40 -7.64 -16.09 10.26
N LYS A 41 -8.15 -17.27 10.63
CA LYS A 41 -7.45 -18.54 10.43
C LYS A 41 -7.15 -18.82 8.94
N ALA A 42 -8.04 -18.44 8.03
CA ALA A 42 -7.83 -18.60 6.60
C ALA A 42 -6.68 -17.72 6.10
N PHE A 43 -6.57 -16.47 6.56
CA PHE A 43 -5.42 -15.61 6.23
C PHE A 43 -4.08 -16.18 6.73
N PHE A 44 -4.08 -16.87 7.86
CA PHE A 44 -2.89 -17.51 8.44
C PHE A 44 -2.68 -18.97 8.02
N GLN A 45 -3.34 -19.43 6.95
CA GLN A 45 -3.13 -20.77 6.46
C GLN A 45 -1.70 -20.92 5.92
N THR A 46 -1.03 -22.03 6.25
CA THR A 46 0.38 -22.30 5.90
C THR A 46 0.69 -22.06 4.42
N LYS A 47 -0.24 -22.39 3.52
CA LYS A 47 -0.06 -22.18 2.06
C LYS A 47 0.08 -20.70 1.70
N ILE A 48 -0.71 -19.83 2.33
CA ILE A 48 -0.69 -18.38 2.09
C ILE A 48 0.56 -17.78 2.74
N ILE A 49 0.86 -18.15 3.98
CA ILE A 49 2.05 -17.67 4.70
C ILE A 49 3.33 -18.04 3.94
N THR A 50 3.47 -19.29 3.51
CA THR A 50 4.67 -19.72 2.76
C THR A 50 4.84 -18.90 1.49
N SER A 51 3.77 -18.65 0.73
CA SER A 51 3.85 -17.83 -0.48
C SER A 51 4.25 -16.38 -0.18
N ILE A 52 3.70 -15.78 0.89
CA ILE A 52 4.05 -14.41 1.30
C ILE A 52 5.52 -14.33 1.73
N ILE A 53 6.01 -15.31 2.49
CA ILE A 53 7.41 -15.37 2.93
C ILE A 53 8.35 -15.43 1.73
N PHE A 54 8.06 -16.29 0.74
CA PHE A 54 8.86 -16.37 -0.49
C PHE A 54 8.89 -15.06 -1.28
N THR A 55 7.73 -14.40 -1.44
CA THR A 55 7.67 -13.11 -2.12
C THR A 55 8.41 -12.02 -1.34
N THR A 56 8.30 -12.02 -0.01
CA THR A 56 8.98 -11.06 0.87
C THR A 56 10.49 -11.23 0.80
N SER A 57 10.99 -12.47 0.90
CA SER A 57 12.42 -12.75 0.85
C SER A 57 13.02 -12.39 -0.51
N TYR A 58 12.31 -12.71 -1.60
CA TYR A 58 12.68 -12.27 -2.94
C TYR A 58 12.78 -10.75 -3.05
N LEU A 59 11.78 -10.02 -2.55
CA LEU A 59 11.80 -8.55 -2.58
C LEU A 59 12.95 -7.99 -1.73
N ALA A 60 13.21 -8.56 -0.55
CA ALA A 60 14.32 -8.14 0.30
C ALA A 60 15.68 -8.30 -0.40
N LEU A 61 15.89 -9.41 -1.12
CA LEU A 61 17.11 -9.61 -1.92
C LEU A 61 17.25 -8.57 -3.03
N ILE A 62 16.16 -8.21 -3.70
CA ILE A 62 16.16 -7.14 -4.72
C ILE A 62 16.53 -5.80 -4.09
N ILE A 63 15.91 -5.43 -2.96
CA ILE A 63 16.20 -4.16 -2.29
C ILE A 63 17.68 -4.09 -1.87
N LEU A 64 18.24 -5.19 -1.34
CA LEU A 64 19.65 -5.26 -0.98
C LEU A 64 20.57 -5.06 -2.20
N LEU A 65 20.22 -5.66 -3.34
CA LEU A 65 20.97 -5.50 -4.59
C LEU A 65 20.87 -4.06 -5.12
N LEU A 66 19.67 -3.46 -5.11
CA LEU A 66 19.46 -2.07 -5.54
C LEU A 66 20.17 -1.06 -4.62
N TYR A 67 20.26 -1.37 -3.32
CA TYR A 67 21.03 -0.58 -2.37
C TYR A 67 22.52 -0.59 -2.71
N GLN A 68 23.09 -1.75 -3.06
CA GLN A 68 24.48 -1.85 -3.52
C GLN A 68 24.73 -1.07 -4.82
N LEU A 69 23.74 -1.01 -5.72
CA LEU A 69 23.80 -0.23 -6.96
C LEU A 69 23.58 1.27 -6.76
N LYS A 70 23.36 1.74 -5.53
CA LYS A 70 22.99 3.14 -5.18
C LYS A 70 21.72 3.64 -5.90
N ILE A 71 20.90 2.74 -6.43
CA ILE A 71 19.61 3.07 -7.07
C ILE A 71 18.53 3.25 -5.99
N TRP A 72 18.66 2.53 -4.88
CA TRP A 72 17.72 2.58 -3.77
C TRP A 72 18.39 3.15 -2.52
N ASP A 73 17.66 4.03 -1.84
CA ASP A 73 18.06 4.70 -0.60
C ASP A 73 16.92 4.59 0.43
N PHE A 74 17.24 4.79 1.72
CA PHE A 74 16.27 4.71 2.82
C PHE A 74 15.06 5.65 2.66
N SER A 75 15.23 6.76 1.93
CA SER A 75 14.13 7.65 1.56
C SER A 75 12.99 6.95 0.80
N GLN A 76 13.28 5.86 0.07
CA GLN A 76 12.33 5.12 -0.75
C GLN A 76 11.53 4.05 0.01
N ILE A 77 11.81 3.81 1.30
CA ILE A 77 11.11 2.78 2.11
C ILE A 77 9.59 2.93 2.05
N LYS A 78 9.06 4.16 2.19
CA LYS A 78 7.61 4.40 2.16
C LYS A 78 7.01 3.99 0.82
N ASN A 79 7.71 4.28 -0.27
CA ASN A 79 7.30 3.94 -1.62
C ASN A 79 7.35 2.42 -1.85
N THR A 80 8.45 1.76 -1.47
CA THR A 80 8.60 0.30 -1.58
C THR A 80 7.58 -0.45 -0.73
N PHE A 81 7.25 0.06 0.46
CA PHE A 81 6.20 -0.51 1.30
C PHE A 81 4.82 -0.43 0.64
N PHE A 82 4.46 0.74 0.08
CA PHE A 82 3.20 0.90 -0.63
C PHE A 82 3.13 0.01 -1.87
N TRP A 83 4.22 -0.03 -2.66
CA TRP A 83 4.34 -0.89 -3.82
C TRP A 83 4.21 -2.37 -3.44
N TYR A 84 4.83 -2.80 -2.33
CA TYR A 84 4.74 -4.17 -1.84
C TYR A 84 3.29 -4.57 -1.50
N ILE A 85 2.56 -3.73 -0.76
CA ILE A 85 1.17 -4.03 -0.40
C ILE A 85 0.26 -4.03 -1.63
N THR A 86 0.35 -3.01 -2.48
CA THR A 86 -0.57 -2.85 -3.60
C THR A 86 -0.26 -3.82 -4.73
N PHE A 87 1.02 -4.02 -5.06
CA PHE A 87 1.43 -4.87 -6.17
C PHE A 87 1.80 -6.27 -5.71
N ALA A 88 2.85 -6.43 -4.92
CA ALA A 88 3.36 -7.77 -4.62
C ALA A 88 2.27 -8.66 -3.99
N ILE A 89 1.55 -8.15 -2.99
CA ILE A 89 0.42 -8.88 -2.39
C ILE A 89 -0.79 -8.93 -3.34
N GLY A 90 -1.10 -7.84 -4.06
CA GLY A 90 -2.20 -7.81 -5.04
C GLY A 90 -2.07 -8.86 -6.17
N THR A 91 -0.84 -9.11 -6.63
CA THR A 91 -0.55 -10.17 -7.62
C THR A 91 -0.70 -11.57 -7.05
N LEU A 92 -0.40 -11.77 -5.75
CA LEU A 92 -0.56 -13.08 -5.09
C LEU A 92 -2.02 -13.54 -5.08
N PHE A 93 -2.99 -12.64 -4.97
CA PHE A 93 -4.41 -13.01 -5.06
C PHE A 93 -4.83 -13.46 -6.46
N ASN A 94 -4.14 -12.99 -7.51
CA ASN A 94 -4.41 -13.36 -8.89
C ASN A 94 -3.61 -14.58 -9.37
N ILE A 95 -2.82 -15.22 -8.49
CA ILE A 95 -1.90 -16.30 -8.86
C ILE A 95 -2.61 -17.52 -9.45
N ASN A 96 -3.85 -17.77 -9.02
CA ASN A 96 -4.68 -18.87 -9.54
C ASN A 96 -5.02 -18.70 -11.03
N THR A 97 -5.12 -17.45 -11.50
CA THR A 97 -5.41 -17.10 -12.90
C THR A 97 -4.15 -17.15 -13.79
N ILE A 98 -2.95 -17.10 -13.20
CA ILE A 98 -1.67 -17.13 -13.92
C ILE A 98 -1.42 -18.48 -14.59
N ARG A 99 -1.92 -19.55 -13.98
CA ARG A 99 -1.73 -20.93 -14.47
C ARG A 99 -2.36 -21.16 -15.85
N GLU A 100 -3.35 -20.36 -16.23
CA GLU A 100 -4.16 -20.54 -17.44
C GLU A 100 -3.72 -19.63 -18.60
N ASN A 101 -2.97 -18.55 -18.33
CA ASN A 101 -2.64 -17.53 -19.35
C ASN A 101 -1.27 -16.85 -19.15
N SER A 102 -0.21 -17.66 -19.00
CA SER A 102 1.10 -17.23 -18.50
C SER A 102 1.78 -16.10 -19.30
N LYS A 103 1.77 -16.12 -20.64
CA LYS A 103 2.53 -15.15 -21.46
C LYS A 103 1.94 -13.73 -21.44
N ASN A 104 0.62 -13.60 -21.57
CA ASN A 104 -0.04 -12.29 -21.61
C ASN A 104 -0.26 -11.70 -20.21
N PHE A 105 -0.23 -12.53 -19.17
CA PHE A 105 -0.41 -12.11 -17.79
C PHE A 105 0.74 -11.21 -17.30
N PHE A 106 2.00 -11.59 -17.55
CA PHE A 106 3.16 -10.82 -17.08
C PHE A 106 3.21 -9.42 -17.73
N LEU A 107 3.08 -9.33 -19.06
CA LEU A 107 3.09 -8.05 -19.76
C LEU A 107 1.93 -7.15 -19.33
N LYS A 108 0.73 -7.72 -19.15
CA LYS A 108 -0.43 -6.98 -18.65
C LYS A 108 -0.21 -6.47 -17.22
N THR A 109 0.38 -7.29 -16.37
CA THR A 109 0.69 -6.94 -14.97
C THR A 109 1.73 -5.83 -14.90
N ILE A 110 2.86 -5.97 -15.59
CA ILE A 110 3.92 -4.95 -15.65
C ILE A 110 3.36 -3.62 -16.19
N LYS A 111 2.58 -3.68 -17.29
CA LYS A 111 1.96 -2.49 -17.87
C LYS A 111 1.00 -1.81 -16.90
N SER A 112 0.20 -2.58 -16.16
CA SER A 112 -0.68 -2.04 -15.14
C SER A 112 0.09 -1.42 -13.97
N SER A 113 1.21 -2.02 -13.56
CA SER A 113 2.05 -1.50 -12.49
C SER A 113 2.71 -0.18 -12.84
N ILE A 114 3.21 -0.05 -14.07
CA ILE A 114 3.79 1.19 -14.58
C ILE A 114 2.71 2.29 -14.66
N ASN A 115 1.54 1.98 -15.23
CA ASN A 115 0.45 2.96 -15.34
C ASN A 115 -0.01 3.51 -13.99
N LEU A 116 -0.17 2.63 -12.98
CA LEU A 116 -0.59 3.05 -11.64
C LEU A 116 0.49 3.86 -10.91
N SER A 117 1.76 3.51 -11.10
CA SER A 117 2.88 4.27 -10.50
C SER A 117 2.96 5.68 -11.10
N ILE A 118 2.85 5.80 -12.43
CA ILE A 118 2.82 7.09 -13.15
C ILE A 118 1.63 7.95 -12.68
N LEU A 119 0.44 7.38 -12.54
CA LEU A 119 -0.74 8.11 -12.03
C LEU A 119 -0.53 8.59 -10.58
N GLY A 120 0.13 7.78 -9.76
CA GLY A 120 0.47 8.12 -8.37
C GLY A 120 1.45 9.30 -8.30
N GLU A 121 2.55 9.22 -9.03
CA GLU A 121 3.57 10.27 -9.12
C GLU A 121 2.99 11.56 -9.69
N PHE A 122 2.23 11.49 -10.79
CA PHE A 122 1.57 12.64 -11.39
C PHE A 122 0.66 13.37 -10.40
N LYS A 123 -0.17 12.64 -9.65
CA LYS A 123 -1.06 13.24 -8.64
C LYS A 123 -0.27 13.87 -7.49
N HIS A 124 0.86 13.26 -7.11
CA HIS A 124 1.73 13.82 -6.09
C HIS A 124 2.36 15.14 -6.56
N GLU A 125 2.93 15.17 -7.76
CA GLU A 125 3.52 16.37 -8.36
C GLU A 125 2.49 17.50 -8.51
N VAL A 126 1.31 17.23 -9.07
CA VAL A 126 0.23 18.24 -9.22
C VAL A 126 -0.11 18.90 -7.88
N ARG A 127 -0.17 18.11 -6.80
CA ARG A 127 -0.45 18.64 -5.46
C ARG A 127 0.70 19.48 -4.90
N GLN A 128 1.95 19.09 -5.17
CA GLN A 128 3.12 19.87 -4.76
C GLN A 128 3.15 21.22 -5.49
N PHE A 129 2.81 21.22 -6.78
CA PHE A 129 2.68 22.45 -7.56
C PHE A 129 1.59 23.39 -7.03
N GLU A 130 0.38 22.85 -6.76
CA GLU A 130 -0.72 23.62 -6.20
C GLU A 130 -0.34 24.26 -4.85
N LYS A 131 0.29 23.48 -3.96
CA LYS A 131 0.76 23.97 -2.65
C LYS A 131 1.86 25.02 -2.76
N SER A 132 2.77 24.88 -3.74
CA SER A 132 3.82 25.88 -3.99
C SER A 132 3.24 27.20 -4.50
N TYR A 133 2.19 27.14 -5.31
CA TYR A 133 1.52 28.32 -5.86
C TYR A 133 0.77 29.11 -4.77
N ASP A 134 0.00 28.42 -3.92
CA ASP A 134 -0.72 29.05 -2.80
C ASP A 134 0.25 29.74 -1.83
N ASN A 135 1.39 29.10 -1.53
CA ASN A 135 2.41 29.68 -0.65
C ASN A 135 3.03 30.95 -1.25
N GLN A 136 3.31 30.98 -2.56
CA GLN A 136 3.84 32.18 -3.22
C GLN A 136 2.83 33.33 -3.22
N GLN A 137 1.55 33.06 -3.44
CA GLN A 137 0.51 34.09 -3.34
C GLN A 137 0.37 34.63 -1.92
N ALA A 138 0.38 33.77 -0.91
CA ALA A 138 0.31 34.19 0.50
C ALA A 138 1.49 35.09 0.89
N GLU A 139 2.69 34.77 0.43
CA GLU A 139 3.89 35.58 0.68
C GLU A 139 3.81 36.96 -0.02
N GLN A 140 3.33 37.01 -1.26
CA GLN A 140 3.11 38.27 -1.98
C GLN A 140 2.04 39.15 -1.31
N ILE A 141 0.95 38.56 -0.81
CA ILE A 141 -0.11 39.28 -0.09
C ILE A 141 0.44 39.84 1.24
N SER A 142 1.26 39.05 1.96
CA SER A 142 1.89 39.49 3.22
C SER A 142 2.90 40.63 3.04
N LEU A 143 3.44 40.83 1.83
CA LEU A 143 4.35 41.93 1.52
C LEU A 143 3.60 43.21 1.08
N MET A 144 2.31 43.10 0.73
CA MET A 144 1.46 44.22 0.31
C MET A 144 0.61 44.82 1.44
N VAL A 145 0.47 44.14 2.57
CA VAL A 145 -0.28 44.57 3.77
C VAL A 145 0.70 45.00 4.87
#